data_AF-A0A034VFX1-F1
#
_entry.id   AF-A0A034VFX1-F1
#
_cell.length_a   1.000
_cell.length_b   1.000
_cell.length_c   1.000
_cell.angle_alpha   90.00
_cell.angle_beta   90.00
_cell.angle_gamma   90.00
#
_symmetry.space_group_name_H-M   'P 1'
#
loop_
_entity.id
_entity.type
_entity.pdbx_description
1 polymer ?
#
loop_
_entity_poly.entity_id
_entity_poly.type
_entity_poly.pdbx_seq_one_letter_code
_entity_poly.pdbx_strand_id
1 'polypeptide(L)'
;YGFSSDGCQRCTQCAGEGQVCDPLNGRCICPPNSRGLGCAQCVAGTWGWQPRLGCRNCACDRIGSIGQLCESLNGQCQCREGYAGRQCDTCAIGYFGYPECRRCNCNVDGSFVHADSSITCDANGQCPCKALVVGLKCDTCMKSTFGLSALNPEGCTRCFCFGRSSECVQSEWSWGHIRMAEARNLSVQYIRPQYVTNTEYEYIVVVQMAGAKSYREDAEIHLLNDLNLIPRSTGNVSIGAYTNFFHPLYFQLPPQFYGDRTSSYGGHLYFTLLIEGANRPLERNVLSRFPLVQIHSHKKLVLDYYEYENYEYALNVTYKVPLHESEWKFHHNSQTVDRATLMAALQNVRHIFVRASAFA
;
A
#
# COMPACT_ATOMS: atom_id res chain seq x y z
N TYR A 1 -34.15 -30.24 54.90
CA TYR A 1 -33.21 -31.36 55.02
C TYR A 1 -33.91 -32.56 55.63
N GLY A 2 -33.30 -33.74 55.55
CA GLY A 2 -33.84 -34.97 56.13
C GLY A 2 -35.16 -35.37 55.48
N PHE A 3 -35.17 -35.53 54.14
CA PHE A 3 -36.36 -36.01 53.42
C PHE A 3 -36.79 -37.38 53.97
N SER A 4 -38.04 -37.47 54.42
CA SER A 4 -38.64 -38.67 55.02
C SER A 4 -40.11 -38.80 54.61
N SER A 5 -40.78 -39.87 55.04
CA SER A 5 -42.24 -40.04 54.87
C SER A 5 -43.05 -38.91 55.48
N ASP A 6 -42.52 -38.23 56.50
CA ASP A 6 -43.16 -37.11 57.20
C ASP A 6 -42.80 -35.74 56.58
N GLY A 7 -42.14 -35.74 55.41
CA GLY A 7 -41.72 -34.54 54.69
C GLY A 7 -40.29 -34.10 55.03
N CYS A 8 -40.02 -32.80 54.84
CA CYS A 8 -38.70 -32.19 55.00
C CYS A 8 -38.67 -31.21 56.18
N GLN A 9 -37.56 -31.21 56.92
CA GLN A 9 -37.32 -30.21 57.96
C GLN A 9 -36.76 -28.91 57.37
N ARG A 10 -37.18 -27.76 57.92
CA ARG A 10 -36.69 -26.44 57.49
C ARG A 10 -35.25 -26.23 57.96
N CYS A 11 -34.39 -25.76 57.07
CA CYS A 11 -33.02 -25.40 57.44
C CYS A 11 -32.96 -24.09 58.22
N THR A 12 -32.02 -24.00 59.16
CA THR A 12 -31.60 -22.71 59.75
C THR A 12 -30.83 -21.89 58.72
N GLN A 13 -30.87 -20.56 58.86
CA GLN A 13 -30.13 -19.68 57.96
C GLN A 13 -28.62 -19.80 58.23
N CYS A 14 -27.85 -20.15 57.20
CA CYS A 14 -26.40 -20.25 57.30
C CYS A 14 -25.77 -18.87 57.49
N ALA A 15 -24.73 -18.79 58.32
CA ALA A 15 -24.04 -17.55 58.66
C ALA A 15 -23.14 -17.03 57.53
N GLY A 16 -22.56 -17.93 56.72
CA GLY A 16 -21.76 -17.55 55.55
C GLY A 16 -22.63 -17.28 54.32
N GLU A 17 -22.42 -16.13 53.66
CA GLU A 17 -23.25 -15.69 52.51
C GLU A 17 -23.33 -16.71 51.37
N GLY A 18 -22.25 -17.45 51.10
CA GLY A 18 -22.20 -18.48 50.05
C GLY A 18 -22.51 -19.91 50.49
N GLN A 19 -22.81 -20.16 51.78
CA GLN A 19 -23.11 -21.50 52.29
C GLN A 19 -24.53 -21.94 51.92
N VAL A 20 -24.71 -23.24 51.74
CA VAL A 20 -26.02 -23.87 51.51
C VAL A 20 -26.28 -24.95 52.54
N CYS A 21 -27.56 -25.19 52.83
CA CYS A 21 -27.96 -26.25 53.74
C CYS A 21 -27.84 -27.61 53.07
N ASP A 22 -27.13 -28.54 53.70
CA ASP A 22 -27.05 -29.94 53.29
C ASP A 22 -28.45 -30.57 53.33
N PRO A 23 -28.96 -31.09 52.21
CA PRO A 23 -30.30 -31.67 52.15
C PRO A 23 -30.45 -32.92 53.01
N LEU A 24 -29.38 -33.58 53.43
CA LEU A 24 -29.42 -34.81 54.23
C LEU A 24 -29.51 -34.52 55.72
N ASN A 25 -28.59 -33.72 56.26
CA ASN A 25 -28.42 -33.56 57.72
C ASN A 25 -28.65 -32.13 58.23
N GLY A 26 -28.92 -31.17 57.34
CA GLY A 26 -29.24 -29.79 57.73
C GLY A 26 -28.04 -28.91 58.07
N ARG A 27 -26.80 -29.41 57.95
CA ARG A 27 -25.59 -28.63 58.23
C ARG A 27 -25.30 -27.65 57.09
N CYS A 28 -24.69 -26.52 57.42
CA CYS A 28 -24.21 -25.57 56.43
C CYS A 28 -22.92 -26.07 55.78
N ILE A 29 -22.98 -26.32 54.47
CA ILE A 29 -21.87 -26.80 53.64
C ILE A 29 -21.57 -25.79 52.52
N CYS A 30 -20.39 -25.93 51.90
CA CYS A 30 -20.13 -25.21 50.67
C CYS A 30 -20.85 -25.86 49.48
N PRO A 31 -21.40 -25.06 48.54
CA PRO A 31 -21.90 -25.57 47.27
C PRO A 31 -20.85 -26.40 46.52
N PRO A 32 -21.26 -27.26 45.56
CA PRO A 32 -20.33 -28.08 44.78
C PRO A 32 -19.16 -27.28 44.20
N ASN A 33 -17.96 -27.87 44.26
CA ASN A 33 -16.73 -27.30 43.71
C ASN A 33 -16.31 -25.93 44.28
N SER A 34 -16.82 -25.53 45.44
CA SER A 34 -16.44 -24.29 46.14
C SER A 34 -15.79 -24.58 47.50
N ARG A 35 -14.99 -23.63 48.00
CA ARG A 35 -14.20 -23.74 49.23
C ARG A 35 -13.95 -22.36 49.87
N GLY A 36 -13.28 -22.37 51.03
CA GLY A 36 -12.87 -21.16 51.75
C GLY A 36 -13.95 -20.61 52.69
N LEU A 37 -13.58 -19.58 53.46
CA LEU A 37 -14.50 -18.90 54.38
C LEU A 37 -15.60 -18.19 53.56
N GLY A 38 -16.86 -18.54 53.79
CA GLY A 38 -17.99 -18.05 52.98
C GLY A 38 -18.17 -18.71 51.61
N CYS A 39 -17.39 -19.75 51.29
CA CYS A 39 -17.52 -20.56 50.07
C CYS A 39 -17.39 -19.79 48.74
N ALA A 40 -16.70 -18.65 48.74
CA ALA A 40 -16.56 -17.76 47.58
C ALA A 40 -15.42 -18.16 46.62
N GLN A 41 -14.62 -19.19 46.96
CA GLN A 41 -13.48 -19.61 46.14
C GLN A 41 -13.77 -20.93 45.42
N CYS A 42 -13.36 -21.04 44.16
CA CYS A 42 -13.44 -22.32 43.44
C CYS A 42 -12.32 -23.28 43.88
N VAL A 43 -12.62 -24.58 43.83
CA VAL A 43 -11.61 -25.65 43.89
C VAL A 43 -10.80 -25.65 42.60
N ALA A 44 -9.57 -26.18 42.62
CA ALA A 44 -8.75 -26.28 41.42
C ALA A 44 -9.45 -27.13 40.33
N GLY A 45 -9.40 -26.69 39.07
CA GLY A 45 -10.12 -27.34 37.98
C GLY A 45 -11.58 -26.92 37.83
N THR A 46 -12.03 -25.90 38.57
CA THR A 46 -13.37 -25.30 38.45
C THR A 46 -13.33 -23.77 38.42
N TRP A 47 -14.39 -23.16 37.90
CA TRP A 47 -14.46 -21.71 37.64
C TRP A 47 -15.88 -21.16 37.73
N GLY A 48 -16.01 -19.83 37.70
CA GLY A 48 -17.27 -19.13 37.54
C GLY A 48 -18.18 -19.30 38.75
N TRP A 49 -17.68 -18.92 39.93
CA TRP A 49 -18.42 -19.03 41.18
C TRP A 49 -19.77 -18.31 41.10
N GLN A 50 -20.82 -18.99 41.58
CA GLN A 50 -22.17 -18.44 41.70
C GLN A 50 -22.70 -18.68 43.11
N PRO A 51 -23.33 -17.65 43.75
CA PRO A 51 -23.93 -17.81 45.07
C PRO A 51 -24.89 -19.00 45.10
N ARG A 52 -24.73 -19.86 46.12
CA ARG A 52 -25.52 -21.08 46.36
C ARG A 52 -25.43 -22.20 45.31
N LEU A 53 -24.86 -21.95 44.13
CA LEU A 53 -24.68 -22.95 43.07
C LEU A 53 -23.26 -23.54 43.05
N GLY A 54 -22.26 -22.78 43.48
CA GLY A 54 -20.86 -23.20 43.49
C GLY A 54 -20.15 -22.93 42.16
N CYS A 55 -19.19 -23.78 41.79
CA CYS A 55 -18.36 -23.58 40.61
C CYS A 55 -18.55 -24.68 39.55
N ARG A 56 -18.30 -24.33 38.28
CA ARG A 56 -18.41 -25.23 37.12
C ARG A 56 -17.06 -25.85 36.78
N ASN A 57 -17.05 -27.08 36.25
CA ASN A 57 -15.81 -27.71 35.80
C ASN A 57 -15.19 -26.94 34.62
N CYS A 58 -13.86 -26.89 34.56
CA CYS A 58 -13.14 -26.27 33.44
C CYS A 58 -13.44 -26.97 32.11
N ALA A 59 -13.44 -28.30 32.11
CA ALA A 59 -13.61 -29.15 30.94
C ALA A 59 -12.62 -28.81 29.80
N CYS A 60 -11.34 -28.62 30.14
CA CYS A 60 -10.28 -28.36 29.18
C CYS A 60 -10.06 -29.58 28.27
N ASP A 61 -9.91 -29.35 26.97
CA ASP A 61 -9.66 -30.40 25.99
C ASP A 61 -8.32 -31.09 26.26
N ARG A 62 -8.28 -32.42 26.11
CA ARG A 62 -7.09 -33.22 26.45
C ARG A 62 -5.99 -33.12 25.39
N ILE A 63 -6.35 -32.77 24.16
CA ILE A 63 -5.42 -32.65 23.03
C ILE A 63 -4.89 -31.22 22.97
N GLY A 64 -5.79 -30.24 22.99
CA GLY A 64 -5.47 -28.83 22.79
C GLY A 64 -5.05 -28.07 24.05
N SER A 65 -5.23 -28.63 25.26
CA SER A 65 -4.77 -27.98 26.51
C SER A 65 -3.46 -28.56 27.02
N ILE A 66 -2.70 -27.74 27.76
CA ILE A 66 -1.50 -28.17 28.49
C ILE A 66 -1.90 -29.02 29.71
N GLY A 67 -3.03 -28.70 30.34
CA GLY A 67 -3.56 -29.42 31.49
C GLY A 67 -5.07 -29.25 31.64
N GLN A 68 -5.60 -29.71 32.78
CA GLN A 68 -7.04 -29.66 33.09
C GLN A 68 -7.42 -28.51 34.04
N LEU A 69 -6.45 -27.66 34.39
CA LEU A 69 -6.65 -26.46 35.20
C LEU A 69 -7.04 -25.29 34.28
N CYS A 70 -7.94 -24.45 34.77
CA CYS A 70 -8.33 -23.20 34.12
C CYS A 70 -8.35 -22.05 35.13
N GLU A 71 -8.41 -20.84 34.60
CA GLU A 71 -8.61 -19.63 35.39
C GLU A 71 -9.95 -19.67 36.14
N SER A 72 -9.92 -19.40 37.45
CA SER A 72 -11.08 -19.55 38.34
C SER A 72 -12.22 -18.58 38.07
N LEU A 73 -11.97 -17.47 37.37
CA LEU A 73 -12.97 -16.44 37.08
C LEU A 73 -13.71 -16.69 35.77
N ASN A 74 -12.98 -16.84 34.66
CA ASN A 74 -13.52 -16.94 33.29
C ASN A 74 -13.50 -18.36 32.71
N GLY A 75 -12.84 -19.31 33.40
CA GLY A 75 -12.74 -20.68 32.96
C GLY A 75 -11.79 -20.93 31.79
N GLN A 76 -10.91 -19.99 31.47
CA GLN A 76 -9.97 -20.12 30.35
C GLN A 76 -8.92 -21.18 30.65
N CYS A 77 -8.87 -22.21 29.82
CA CYS A 77 -7.85 -23.26 29.87
C CYS A 77 -6.54 -22.76 29.24
N GLN A 78 -5.42 -23.34 29.69
CA GLN A 78 -4.12 -23.07 29.09
C GLN A 78 -3.95 -23.89 27.81
N CYS A 79 -4.14 -23.24 26.66
CA CYS A 79 -4.06 -23.87 25.35
C CYS A 79 -2.62 -24.10 24.90
N ARG A 80 -2.40 -25.21 24.20
CA ARG A 80 -1.17 -25.48 23.45
C ARG A 80 -1.10 -24.57 22.24
N GLU A 81 0.10 -24.42 21.69
CA GLU A 81 0.31 -23.68 20.46
C GLU A 81 -0.58 -24.24 19.33
N GLY A 82 -1.28 -23.35 18.64
CA GLY A 82 -2.19 -23.70 17.54
C GLY A 82 -3.62 -24.06 17.96
N TYR A 83 -3.91 -24.09 19.26
CA TYR A 83 -5.26 -24.33 19.80
C TYR A 83 -5.80 -23.06 20.48
N ALA A 84 -7.12 -22.90 20.46
CA ALA A 84 -7.84 -21.76 21.00
C ALA A 84 -9.22 -22.17 21.50
N GLY A 85 -9.98 -21.18 21.98
CA GLY A 85 -11.25 -21.38 22.66
C GLY A 85 -11.07 -21.51 24.17
N ARG A 86 -12.17 -21.35 24.92
CA ARG A 86 -12.14 -21.44 26.39
C ARG A 86 -11.62 -22.80 26.86
N GLN A 87 -11.98 -23.86 26.12
CA GLN A 87 -11.62 -25.25 26.40
C GLN A 87 -10.44 -25.74 25.57
N CYS A 88 -9.87 -24.91 24.70
CA CYS A 88 -8.81 -25.31 23.76
C CYS A 88 -9.25 -26.41 22.77
N ASP A 89 -10.53 -26.39 22.40
CA ASP A 89 -11.23 -27.35 21.53
C ASP A 89 -11.41 -26.84 20.09
N THR A 90 -10.81 -25.70 19.75
CA THR A 90 -10.77 -25.16 18.39
C THR A 90 -9.35 -24.83 17.98
N CYS A 91 -9.09 -24.69 16.68
CA CYS A 91 -7.79 -24.21 16.23
C CYS A 91 -7.68 -22.69 16.40
N ALA A 92 -6.49 -22.24 16.78
CA ALA A 92 -6.16 -20.82 16.84
C ALA A 92 -6.21 -20.17 15.45
N ILE A 93 -6.33 -18.84 15.42
CA ILE A 93 -6.25 -18.07 14.18
C ILE A 93 -4.93 -18.40 13.47
N GLY A 94 -5.01 -18.68 12.15
CA GLY A 94 -3.87 -19.14 11.36
C GLY A 94 -3.60 -20.65 11.45
N TYR A 95 -4.49 -21.42 12.11
CA TYR A 95 -4.46 -22.89 12.16
C TYR A 95 -5.81 -23.48 11.76
N PHE A 96 -5.81 -24.72 11.26
CA PHE A 96 -7.00 -25.44 10.84
C PHE A 96 -6.89 -26.95 11.10
N GLY A 97 -8.02 -27.67 11.03
CA GLY A 97 -8.03 -29.14 11.03
C GLY A 97 -8.05 -29.83 12.40
N TYR A 98 -8.75 -29.27 13.40
CA TYR A 98 -8.97 -29.94 14.69
C TYR A 98 -9.45 -31.40 14.48
N PRO A 99 -8.91 -32.41 15.20
CA PRO A 99 -8.09 -32.33 16.42
C PRO A 99 -6.59 -32.13 16.22
N GLU A 100 -6.09 -32.16 14.97
CA GLU A 100 -4.68 -31.92 14.67
C GLU A 100 -4.51 -30.54 14.04
N CYS A 101 -4.48 -29.50 14.87
CA CYS A 101 -4.38 -28.13 14.36
C CYS A 101 -3.03 -27.90 13.64
N ARG A 102 -3.09 -27.62 12.33
CA ARG A 102 -1.94 -27.34 11.46
C ARG A 102 -1.95 -25.88 11.03
N ARG A 103 -0.76 -25.27 10.91
CA ARG A 103 -0.62 -23.90 10.41
C ARG A 103 -1.12 -23.79 8.96
N CYS A 104 -1.87 -22.74 8.66
CA CYS A 104 -2.32 -22.44 7.29
C CYS A 104 -1.14 -22.24 6.32
N ASN A 105 -0.11 -21.48 6.76
CA ASN A 105 1.05 -21.09 5.94
C ASN A 105 0.66 -20.43 4.60
N CYS A 106 -0.32 -19.52 4.65
CA CYS A 106 -0.74 -18.74 3.48
C CYS A 106 0.40 -17.85 2.97
N ASN A 107 0.58 -17.81 1.65
CA ASN A 107 1.52 -16.89 1.01
C ASN A 107 0.93 -15.48 1.01
N VAL A 108 1.64 -14.55 1.64
CA VAL A 108 1.24 -13.14 1.79
C VAL A 108 1.11 -12.42 0.45
N ASP A 109 1.90 -12.81 -0.56
CA ASP A 109 1.87 -12.18 -1.88
C ASP A 109 0.58 -12.49 -2.63
N GLY A 110 0.09 -13.72 -2.46
CA GLY A 110 -1.05 -14.24 -3.18
C GLY A 110 -2.37 -14.29 -2.40
N SER A 111 -2.35 -13.99 -1.11
CA SER A 111 -3.55 -13.99 -0.26
C SER A 111 -4.06 -12.58 0.03
N PHE A 112 -5.34 -12.44 0.32
CA PHE A 112 -5.89 -11.22 0.93
C PHE A 112 -5.46 -11.13 2.39
N VAL A 113 -4.94 -9.96 2.76
CA VAL A 113 -4.52 -9.65 4.13
C VAL A 113 -5.59 -8.77 4.77
N HIS A 114 -6.03 -9.14 5.98
CA HIS A 114 -6.99 -8.33 6.74
C HIS A 114 -6.34 -7.06 7.30
N ALA A 115 -7.16 -6.11 7.77
CA ALA A 115 -6.67 -4.83 8.30
C ALA A 115 -5.72 -4.96 9.49
N ASP A 116 -5.80 -6.07 10.23
CA ASP A 116 -4.92 -6.42 11.36
C ASP A 116 -3.62 -7.14 10.92
N SER A 117 -3.33 -7.15 9.62
CA SER A 117 -2.19 -7.86 9.01
C SER A 117 -2.22 -9.39 9.19
N SER A 118 -3.37 -9.97 9.54
CA SER A 118 -3.54 -11.42 9.64
C SER A 118 -4.08 -12.05 8.34
N ILE A 119 -3.81 -13.34 8.15
CA ILE A 119 -4.42 -14.16 7.10
C ILE A 119 -5.02 -15.39 7.77
N THR A 120 -6.33 -15.56 7.65
CA THR A 120 -7.06 -16.69 8.23
C THR A 120 -7.52 -17.62 7.12
N CYS A 121 -7.13 -18.90 7.18
CA CYS A 121 -7.63 -19.92 6.26
C CYS A 121 -8.96 -20.51 6.74
N ASP A 122 -9.68 -21.17 5.84
CA ASP A 122 -10.92 -21.87 6.19
C ASP A 122 -10.68 -23.17 6.98
N ALA A 123 -11.76 -23.87 7.33
CA ALA A 123 -11.67 -25.13 8.07
C ALA A 123 -10.90 -26.25 7.33
N ASN A 124 -10.76 -26.15 6.01
CA ASN A 124 -10.02 -27.08 5.16
C ASN A 124 -8.57 -26.64 4.93
N GLY A 125 -8.18 -25.46 5.45
CA GLY A 125 -6.86 -24.89 5.26
C GLY A 125 -6.70 -24.04 4.00
N GLN A 126 -7.78 -23.76 3.27
CA GLN A 126 -7.74 -22.93 2.08
C GLN A 126 -7.54 -21.46 2.46
N CYS A 127 -6.46 -20.89 1.98
CA CYS A 127 -6.16 -19.49 2.13
C CYS A 127 -7.03 -18.62 1.19
N PRO A 128 -7.34 -17.37 1.59
CA PRO A 128 -8.16 -16.46 0.78
C PRO A 128 -7.33 -15.90 -0.38
N CYS A 129 -7.26 -16.62 -1.51
CA CYS A 129 -6.43 -16.23 -2.65
C CYS A 129 -6.96 -15.00 -3.38
N LYS A 130 -6.03 -14.15 -3.85
CA LYS A 130 -6.31 -13.08 -4.80
C LYS A 130 -6.77 -13.67 -6.14
N ALA A 131 -7.46 -12.86 -6.94
CA ALA A 131 -8.24 -13.31 -8.09
C ALA A 131 -7.46 -14.15 -9.13
N LEU A 132 -6.16 -13.89 -9.32
CA LEU A 132 -5.32 -14.58 -10.30
C LEU A 132 -4.32 -15.57 -9.68
N VAL A 133 -4.59 -15.99 -8.44
CA VAL A 133 -3.74 -16.90 -7.66
C VAL A 133 -4.53 -18.13 -7.25
N VAL A 134 -3.86 -19.29 -7.23
CA VAL A 134 -4.44 -20.59 -6.91
C VAL A 134 -3.53 -21.38 -5.96
N GLY A 135 -4.06 -22.51 -5.48
CA GLY A 135 -3.40 -23.41 -4.54
C GLY A 135 -3.90 -23.21 -3.10
N LEU A 136 -3.69 -24.23 -2.25
CA LEU A 136 -4.14 -24.21 -0.86
C LEU A 136 -3.56 -23.02 -0.09
N LYS A 137 -2.32 -22.64 -0.42
CA LYS A 137 -1.56 -21.56 0.21
C LYS A 137 -1.53 -20.26 -0.61
N CYS A 138 -2.21 -20.20 -1.75
CA CYS A 138 -2.16 -19.06 -2.67
C CYS A 138 -0.73 -18.70 -3.11
N ASP A 139 0.06 -19.71 -3.45
CA ASP A 139 1.48 -19.58 -3.80
C ASP A 139 1.75 -19.75 -5.31
N THR A 140 0.72 -20.03 -6.11
CA THR A 140 0.87 -20.35 -7.52
C THR A 140 -0.02 -19.44 -8.36
N CYS A 141 0.53 -18.82 -9.40
CA CYS A 141 -0.26 -18.06 -10.37
C CYS A 141 -1.21 -18.98 -11.16
N MET A 142 -2.43 -18.50 -11.43
CA MET A 142 -3.36 -19.21 -12.32
C MET A 142 -2.73 -19.37 -13.73
N LYS A 143 -3.19 -20.36 -14.51
CA LYS A 143 -2.77 -20.51 -15.90
C LYS A 143 -2.93 -19.20 -16.67
N SER A 144 -1.97 -18.90 -17.54
CA SER A 144 -1.93 -17.64 -18.32
C SER A 144 -1.73 -16.38 -17.48
N THR A 145 -1.12 -16.51 -16.30
CA THR A 145 -0.71 -15.40 -15.44
C THR A 145 0.67 -15.66 -14.86
N PHE A 146 1.38 -14.61 -14.44
CA PHE A 146 2.76 -14.68 -13.95
C PHE A 146 3.06 -13.55 -12.95
N GLY A 147 4.20 -13.63 -12.26
CA GLY A 147 4.69 -12.55 -11.40
C GLY A 147 3.85 -12.34 -10.14
N LEU A 148 3.82 -13.35 -9.27
CA LEU A 148 3.15 -13.29 -7.97
C LEU A 148 3.74 -12.14 -7.13
N SER A 149 2.89 -11.23 -6.64
CA SER A 149 3.33 -10.05 -5.88
C SER A 149 2.27 -9.54 -4.90
N ALA A 150 2.68 -9.25 -3.66
CA ALA A 150 1.83 -8.57 -2.68
C ALA A 150 1.25 -7.24 -3.18
N LEU A 151 2.03 -6.49 -3.99
CA LEU A 151 1.62 -5.19 -4.52
C LEU A 151 0.57 -5.29 -5.63
N ASN A 152 0.44 -6.45 -6.26
CA ASN A 152 -0.58 -6.66 -7.26
C ASN A 152 -1.91 -7.00 -6.56
N PRO A 153 -2.99 -6.22 -6.73
CA PRO A 153 -4.29 -6.48 -6.10
C PRO A 153 -4.93 -7.79 -6.58
N GLU A 154 -4.65 -8.21 -7.83
CA GLU A 154 -5.07 -9.51 -8.36
C GLU A 154 -4.07 -10.64 -8.04
N GLY A 155 -2.91 -10.31 -7.44
CA GLY A 155 -1.85 -11.22 -7.02
C GLY A 155 -0.88 -11.58 -8.13
N CYS A 156 -1.37 -11.98 -9.30
CA CYS A 156 -0.57 -12.22 -10.49
C CYS A 156 -0.98 -11.31 -11.64
N THR A 157 -0.12 -11.18 -12.65
CA THR A 157 -0.36 -10.39 -13.86
C THR A 157 -0.77 -11.30 -15.00
N ARG A 158 -1.83 -10.98 -15.73
CA ARG A 158 -2.22 -11.74 -16.93
C ARG A 158 -1.09 -11.75 -17.98
N CYS A 159 -0.87 -12.87 -18.64
CA CYS A 159 0.00 -12.93 -19.81
C CYS A 159 -0.55 -11.99 -20.89
N PHE A 160 0.35 -11.20 -21.50
CA PHE A 160 -0.01 -10.32 -22.60
C PHE A 160 1.02 -10.47 -23.70
N CYS A 161 0.73 -11.35 -24.65
CA CYS A 161 1.60 -11.66 -25.78
C CYS A 161 0.97 -11.24 -27.11
N PHE A 162 0.17 -10.16 -27.13
CA PHE A 162 -0.50 -9.62 -28.33
C PHE A 162 -1.22 -10.68 -29.18
N GLY A 163 -1.92 -11.62 -28.51
CA GLY A 163 -2.65 -12.71 -29.16
C GLY A 163 -1.77 -13.81 -29.78
N ARG A 164 -0.45 -13.76 -29.60
CA ARG A 164 0.49 -14.79 -30.10
C ARG A 164 0.61 -16.00 -29.18
N SER A 165 0.45 -15.79 -27.88
CA SER A 165 0.50 -16.82 -26.86
C SER A 165 -0.38 -16.42 -25.67
N SER A 166 -0.92 -17.41 -24.98
CA SER A 166 -1.52 -17.27 -23.66
C SER A 166 -0.60 -17.81 -22.55
N GLU A 167 0.54 -18.38 -22.92
CA GLU A 167 1.51 -18.95 -22.00
C GLU A 167 2.72 -18.02 -21.91
N CYS A 168 3.06 -17.67 -20.68
CA CYS A 168 4.21 -16.85 -20.34
C CYS A 168 4.71 -17.24 -18.96
N VAL A 169 5.97 -16.93 -18.68
CA VAL A 169 6.60 -17.14 -17.38
C VAL A 169 7.26 -15.85 -16.93
N GLN A 170 7.44 -15.71 -15.62
CA GLN A 170 8.22 -14.62 -15.06
C GLN A 170 9.65 -14.71 -15.59
N SER A 171 10.21 -13.57 -15.96
CA SER A 171 11.60 -13.44 -16.35
C SER A 171 12.52 -13.47 -15.11
N GLU A 172 13.65 -14.16 -15.21
CA GLU A 172 14.74 -14.16 -14.20
C GLU A 172 15.51 -12.83 -14.14
N TRP A 173 15.34 -11.97 -15.14
CA TRP A 173 15.98 -10.67 -15.20
C TRP A 173 15.31 -9.67 -14.28
N SER A 174 16.11 -8.91 -13.54
CA SER A 174 15.66 -7.79 -12.72
C SER A 174 15.70 -6.47 -13.49
N TRP A 175 14.99 -5.48 -12.97
CA TRP A 175 14.88 -4.17 -13.57
C TRP A 175 16.16 -3.36 -13.38
N GLY A 176 16.72 -2.88 -14.49
CA GLY A 176 17.79 -1.89 -14.48
C GLY A 176 17.23 -0.47 -14.51
N HIS A 177 17.91 0.47 -13.83
CA HIS A 177 17.57 1.88 -13.91
C HIS A 177 18.39 2.57 -15.01
N ILE A 178 17.70 3.27 -15.91
CA ILE A 178 18.32 4.26 -16.78
C ILE A 178 18.42 5.55 -15.98
N ARG A 179 19.64 6.07 -15.83
CA ARG A 179 19.90 7.30 -15.06
C ARG A 179 20.40 8.40 -15.98
N MET A 180 20.10 9.63 -15.60
CA MET A 180 20.84 10.79 -16.10
C MET A 180 22.16 10.87 -15.34
N ALA A 181 23.26 11.10 -16.05
CA ALA A 181 24.58 11.21 -15.44
C ALA A 181 24.71 12.47 -14.56
N GLU A 182 24.04 13.55 -14.97
CA GLU A 182 24.07 14.85 -14.30
C GLU A 182 22.66 15.44 -14.24
N ALA A 183 22.42 16.29 -13.25
CA ALA A 183 21.20 17.09 -13.16
C ALA A 183 21.16 18.15 -14.29
N ARG A 184 19.96 18.50 -14.75
CA ARG A 184 19.77 19.63 -15.67
C ARG A 184 19.24 20.83 -14.91
N ASN A 185 19.94 21.96 -15.06
CA ASN A 185 19.52 23.22 -14.46
C ASN A 185 18.90 24.14 -15.52
N LEU A 186 17.73 24.69 -15.20
CA LEU A 186 17.14 25.82 -15.89
C LEU A 186 17.35 27.08 -15.03
N SER A 187 17.99 28.10 -15.60
CA SER A 187 18.07 29.44 -15.02
C SER A 187 17.16 30.38 -15.79
N VAL A 188 16.23 31.03 -15.10
CA VAL A 188 15.37 32.06 -15.68
C VAL A 188 15.87 33.42 -15.21
N GLN A 189 16.22 34.30 -16.13
CA GLN A 189 16.65 35.66 -15.84
C GLN A 189 15.57 36.64 -16.30
N TYR A 190 14.93 37.31 -15.33
CA TYR A 190 13.95 38.34 -15.63
C TYR A 190 14.64 39.62 -16.12
N ILE A 191 14.45 39.94 -17.40
CA ILE A 191 15.06 41.11 -18.05
C ILE A 191 14.11 42.30 -17.83
N ARG A 192 14.60 43.36 -17.17
CA ARG A 192 13.86 44.62 -17.10
C ARG A 192 14.03 45.38 -18.41
N PRO A 193 12.95 45.79 -19.10
CA PRO A 193 13.08 46.71 -20.22
C PRO A 193 13.54 48.06 -19.67
N GLN A 194 14.79 48.44 -19.93
CA GLN A 194 15.24 49.81 -19.75
C GLN A 194 14.78 50.61 -20.97
N TYR A 195 13.82 51.53 -20.75
CA TYR A 195 13.52 52.57 -21.71
C TYR A 195 14.73 53.52 -21.78
N VAL A 196 15.55 53.39 -22.82
CA VAL A 196 16.68 54.31 -23.06
C VAL A 196 16.21 55.36 -24.06
N THR A 197 16.07 56.59 -23.60
CA THR A 197 15.90 57.76 -24.46
C THR A 197 17.24 58.09 -25.13
N ASN A 198 17.36 57.73 -26.42
CA ASN A 198 18.32 58.18 -27.43
C ASN A 198 19.84 58.11 -27.18
N THR A 199 20.50 57.43 -28.14
CA THR A 199 21.90 57.57 -28.61
C THR A 199 23.05 57.19 -27.67
N GLU A 200 23.04 55.98 -27.13
CA GLU A 200 24.29 55.27 -26.80
C GLU A 200 24.04 53.75 -26.80
N TYR A 201 24.88 52.99 -27.51
CA TYR A 201 24.80 51.53 -27.54
C TYR A 201 25.47 50.98 -26.27
N GLU A 202 24.71 50.31 -25.41
CA GLU A 202 25.27 49.57 -24.29
C GLU A 202 25.47 48.10 -24.69
N TYR A 203 26.72 47.69 -24.88
CA TYR A 203 27.07 46.28 -25.00
C TYR A 203 27.14 45.69 -23.59
N ILE A 204 26.32 44.66 -23.31
CA ILE A 204 26.49 43.85 -22.09
C ILE A 204 27.78 43.03 -22.26
N VAL A 205 28.86 43.45 -21.62
CA VAL A 205 30.10 42.67 -21.52
C VAL A 205 29.94 41.65 -20.39
N VAL A 206 29.79 40.38 -20.74
CA VAL A 206 29.83 39.27 -19.77
C VAL A 206 31.28 38.78 -19.67
N VAL A 207 31.91 39.00 -18.52
CA VAL A 207 33.24 38.45 -18.24
C VAL A 207 33.09 36.95 -17.98
N GLN A 208 33.54 36.15 -18.93
CA GLN A 208 33.53 34.69 -18.85
C GLN A 208 34.81 34.21 -18.16
N MET A 209 34.68 33.65 -16.95
CA MET A 209 35.79 32.97 -16.27
C MET A 209 36.26 31.78 -17.12
N ALA A 210 37.58 31.57 -17.20
CA ALA A 210 38.17 30.48 -17.98
C ALA A 210 37.57 29.12 -17.57
N GLY A 211 36.85 28.48 -18.50
CA GLY A 211 36.25 27.14 -18.32
C GLY A 211 34.72 27.09 -18.36
N ALA A 212 34.01 28.21 -18.21
CA ALA A 212 32.55 28.22 -18.36
C ALA A 212 32.18 28.22 -19.85
N LYS A 213 31.43 27.21 -20.33
CA LYS A 213 30.78 27.22 -21.66
C LYS A 213 29.29 27.50 -21.47
N SER A 214 28.88 28.76 -21.39
CA SER A 214 27.47 29.16 -21.48
C SER A 214 27.18 29.64 -22.90
N TYR A 215 26.19 29.04 -23.55
CA TYR A 215 25.68 29.46 -24.85
C TYR A 215 24.37 30.20 -24.60
N ARG A 216 24.33 31.49 -24.91
CA ARG A 216 23.12 32.32 -24.90
C ARG A 216 22.60 32.39 -26.33
N GLU A 217 21.77 31.43 -26.71
CA GLU A 217 20.88 31.58 -27.86
C GLU A 217 19.58 32.17 -27.33
N ASP A 218 18.97 33.10 -28.06
CA ASP A 218 17.63 33.62 -27.76
C ASP A 218 16.66 32.44 -27.74
N ALA A 219 16.43 31.91 -26.53
CA ALA A 219 15.73 30.67 -26.28
C ALA A 219 14.23 30.88 -26.52
N GLU A 220 13.80 30.83 -27.78
CA GLU A 220 12.39 30.76 -28.13
C GLU A 220 11.79 29.52 -27.45
N ILE A 221 10.83 29.74 -26.55
CA ILE A 221 10.04 28.65 -25.97
C ILE A 221 9.17 28.09 -27.10
N HIS A 222 9.48 26.87 -27.51
CA HIS A 222 8.71 26.19 -28.55
C HIS A 222 7.44 25.59 -27.94
N LEU A 223 6.31 25.82 -28.61
CA LEU A 223 5.05 25.17 -28.29
C LEU A 223 4.96 23.82 -29.03
N LEU A 224 4.77 22.73 -28.30
CA LEU A 224 4.54 21.39 -28.88
C LEU A 224 3.44 20.67 -28.11
N ASN A 225 2.34 20.30 -28.78
CA ASN A 225 1.17 19.65 -28.16
C ASN A 225 0.74 20.34 -26.85
N ASP A 226 0.53 21.65 -26.93
CA ASP A 226 0.17 22.53 -25.81
C ASP A 226 1.20 22.66 -24.68
N LEU A 227 2.42 22.13 -24.84
CA LEU A 227 3.49 22.26 -23.84
C LEU A 227 4.49 23.37 -24.22
N ASN A 228 4.92 24.13 -23.22
CA ASN A 228 6.00 25.10 -23.35
C ASN A 228 7.35 24.41 -23.11
N LEU A 229 8.09 24.13 -24.18
CA LEU A 229 9.32 23.36 -24.10
C LEU A 229 10.52 24.25 -23.79
N ILE A 230 11.31 23.80 -22.80
CA ILE A 230 12.64 24.36 -22.53
C ILE A 230 13.56 23.96 -23.69
N PRO A 231 14.27 24.91 -24.32
CA PRO A 231 15.16 24.60 -25.43
C PRO A 231 16.27 23.64 -25.04
N ARG A 232 16.69 22.80 -26.01
CA ARG A 232 17.69 21.72 -25.90
C ARG A 232 17.27 20.60 -24.94
N SER A 233 17.52 19.35 -25.35
CA SER A 233 17.26 18.16 -24.53
C SER A 233 18.41 17.77 -23.60
N THR A 234 19.56 18.47 -23.65
CA THR A 234 20.76 18.16 -22.86
C THR A 234 21.43 19.42 -22.32
N GLY A 235 22.17 19.28 -21.20
CA GLY A 235 22.92 20.37 -20.56
C GLY A 235 22.08 21.42 -19.83
N ASN A 236 22.77 22.38 -19.20
CA ASN A 236 22.15 23.51 -18.50
C ASN A 236 21.65 24.55 -19.50
N VAL A 237 20.53 25.19 -19.17
CA VAL A 237 19.86 26.17 -20.03
C VAL A 237 19.61 27.44 -19.24
N SER A 238 19.93 28.59 -19.83
CA SER A 238 19.57 29.90 -19.29
C SER A 238 18.64 30.60 -20.27
N ILE A 239 17.46 31.01 -19.80
CA ILE A 239 16.48 31.73 -20.61
C ILE A 239 16.26 33.14 -20.05
N GLY A 240 16.10 34.12 -20.94
CA GLY A 240 15.68 35.46 -20.59
C GLY A 240 14.15 35.59 -20.66
N ALA A 241 13.52 36.18 -19.65
CA ALA A 241 12.07 36.38 -19.61
C ALA A 241 11.73 37.84 -19.35
N TYR A 242 10.82 38.43 -20.14
CA TYR A 242 10.32 39.79 -19.92
C TYR A 242 9.11 39.82 -18.98
N THR A 243 8.41 38.69 -18.83
CA THR A 243 7.22 38.52 -18.00
C THR A 243 7.22 37.14 -17.33
N ASN A 244 6.44 37.00 -16.26
CA ASN A 244 6.30 35.73 -15.56
C ASN A 244 5.63 34.67 -16.44
N PHE A 245 6.03 33.41 -16.23
CA PHE A 245 5.40 32.27 -16.91
C PHE A 245 4.12 31.88 -16.18
N PHE A 246 2.97 32.07 -16.82
CA PHE A 246 1.65 31.66 -16.28
C PHE A 246 1.28 30.21 -16.63
N HIS A 247 2.11 29.54 -17.41
CA HIS A 247 1.96 28.14 -17.80
C HIS A 247 3.26 27.38 -17.47
N PRO A 248 3.16 26.08 -17.15
CA PRO A 248 4.33 25.30 -16.81
C PRO A 248 5.28 25.13 -18.00
N LEU A 249 6.58 25.11 -17.69
CA LEU A 249 7.66 24.77 -18.62
C LEU A 249 7.96 23.27 -18.53
N TYR A 250 8.48 22.69 -19.60
CA TYR A 250 8.77 21.26 -19.69
C TYR A 250 10.19 20.96 -20.11
N PHE A 251 10.84 20.04 -19.37
CA PHE A 251 12.07 19.43 -19.83
C PHE A 251 11.78 18.26 -20.75
N GLN A 252 12.47 18.21 -21.88
CA GLN A 252 12.59 17.01 -22.68
C GLN A 252 13.69 16.11 -22.08
N LEU A 253 13.37 14.86 -21.76
CA LEU A 253 14.36 13.87 -21.33
C LEU A 253 15.33 13.55 -22.48
N PRO A 254 16.60 13.20 -22.20
CA PRO A 254 17.60 12.94 -23.24
C PRO A 254 17.36 11.61 -24.00
N PRO A 255 18.04 11.40 -25.15
CA PRO A 255 17.77 10.25 -26.03
C PRO A 255 17.94 8.86 -25.40
N GLN A 256 18.68 8.72 -24.30
CA GLN A 256 18.80 7.45 -23.59
C GLN A 256 17.47 6.92 -23.01
N PHE A 257 16.41 7.73 -22.97
CA PHE A 257 15.06 7.33 -22.54
C PHE A 257 14.15 6.94 -23.72
N TYR A 258 14.60 7.10 -24.97
CA TYR A 258 13.78 6.87 -26.17
C TYR A 258 13.90 5.43 -26.68
N GLY A 259 13.15 5.08 -27.72
CA GLY A 259 13.15 3.75 -28.33
C GLY A 259 12.19 2.79 -27.65
N ASP A 260 12.51 1.51 -27.70
CA ASP A 260 11.69 0.46 -27.08
C ASP A 260 11.93 0.42 -25.56
N ARG A 261 10.85 0.73 -24.84
CA ARG A 261 10.74 0.77 -23.39
C ARG A 261 9.62 -0.14 -22.90
N THR A 262 9.21 -1.16 -23.67
CA THR A 262 8.21 -2.14 -23.23
C THR A 262 8.62 -2.85 -21.94
N SER A 263 9.92 -3.09 -21.74
CA SER A 263 10.48 -3.62 -20.49
C SER A 263 10.27 -2.69 -19.29
N SER A 264 9.85 -1.44 -19.51
CA SER A 264 9.53 -0.48 -18.45
C SER A 264 8.08 -0.55 -17.95
N TYR A 265 7.23 -1.39 -18.56
CA TYR A 265 5.83 -1.58 -18.17
C TYR A 265 5.67 -2.22 -16.78
N GLY A 266 4.90 -1.59 -15.90
CA GLY A 266 4.77 -1.98 -14.48
C GLY A 266 5.87 -1.41 -13.57
N GLY A 267 6.84 -0.69 -14.15
CA GLY A 267 7.87 0.03 -13.42
C GLY A 267 7.47 1.47 -13.11
N HIS A 268 8.48 2.31 -12.86
CA HIS A 268 8.27 3.71 -12.50
C HIS A 268 9.31 4.62 -13.16
N LEU A 269 8.89 5.82 -13.55
CA LEU A 269 9.76 6.94 -13.87
C LEU A 269 9.95 7.79 -12.61
N TYR A 270 11.20 7.99 -12.21
CA TYR A 270 11.57 8.78 -11.04
C TYR A 270 12.27 10.06 -11.47
N PHE A 271 11.88 11.19 -10.88
CA PHE A 271 12.60 12.44 -11.03
C PHE A 271 12.35 13.35 -9.82
N THR A 272 13.31 14.23 -9.54
CA THR A 272 13.23 15.21 -8.47
C THR A 272 13.26 16.60 -9.08
N LEU A 273 12.31 17.45 -8.68
CA LEU A 273 12.32 18.87 -9.03
C LEU A 273 12.84 19.66 -7.84
N LEU A 274 13.85 20.50 -8.11
CA LEU A 274 14.42 21.45 -7.17
C LEU A 274 14.15 22.85 -7.70
N ILE A 275 13.40 23.64 -6.94
CA ILE A 275 12.98 24.98 -7.33
C ILE A 275 13.56 25.98 -6.33
N GLU A 276 14.28 26.97 -6.85
CA GLU A 276 14.87 28.06 -6.07
C GLU A 276 14.53 29.41 -6.73
N GLY A 277 14.18 30.41 -5.92
CA GLY A 277 13.92 31.78 -6.37
C GLY A 277 12.53 32.04 -6.97
N ALA A 278 11.74 31.01 -7.25
CA ALA A 278 10.34 31.15 -7.69
C ALA A 278 9.39 31.06 -6.48
N ASN A 279 8.64 32.14 -6.22
CA ASN A 279 7.89 32.31 -4.97
C ASN A 279 6.36 32.32 -5.17
N ARG A 280 5.89 32.35 -6.43
CA ARG A 280 4.45 32.42 -6.73
C ARG A 280 3.97 31.09 -7.31
N PRO A 281 3.20 30.28 -6.58
CA PRO A 281 2.68 29.03 -7.13
C PRO A 281 1.74 29.29 -8.32
N LEU A 282 1.82 28.43 -9.34
CA LEU A 282 0.83 28.40 -10.41
C LEU A 282 -0.52 27.94 -9.84
N GLU A 283 -1.61 28.50 -10.36
CA GLU A 283 -2.96 28.15 -9.92
C GLU A 283 -3.26 26.65 -10.15
N ARG A 284 -3.99 26.01 -9.21
CA ARG A 284 -4.32 24.57 -9.31
C ARG A 284 -5.12 24.23 -10.57
N ASN A 285 -6.03 25.11 -10.98
CA ASN A 285 -6.81 24.97 -12.22
C ASN A 285 -5.89 24.89 -13.46
N VAL A 286 -4.77 25.61 -13.48
CA VAL A 286 -3.75 25.54 -14.52
C VAL A 286 -3.06 24.19 -14.41
N LEU A 287 -2.47 23.85 -13.26
CA LEU A 287 -1.73 22.60 -13.09
C LEU A 287 -2.57 21.33 -13.36
N SER A 288 -3.90 21.38 -13.17
CA SER A 288 -4.81 20.28 -13.50
C SER A 288 -5.02 20.06 -15.00
N ARG A 289 -4.80 21.08 -15.83
CA ARG A 289 -4.93 21.01 -17.30
C ARG A 289 -3.63 20.56 -17.97
N PHE A 290 -2.49 20.77 -17.30
CA PHE A 290 -1.16 20.48 -17.80
C PHE A 290 -0.60 19.19 -17.16
N PRO A 291 -0.29 18.15 -17.96
CA PRO A 291 0.16 16.87 -17.41
C PRO A 291 1.50 17.02 -16.68
N LEU A 292 1.73 16.20 -15.65
CA LEU A 292 3.04 16.14 -14.99
C LEU A 292 4.08 15.51 -15.93
N VAL A 293 3.69 14.44 -16.63
CA VAL A 293 4.52 13.78 -17.64
C VAL A 293 3.70 13.52 -18.89
N GLN A 294 4.30 13.78 -20.05
CA GLN A 294 3.70 13.47 -21.35
C GLN A 294 4.66 12.60 -22.17
N ILE A 295 4.17 11.46 -22.67
CA ILE A 295 4.93 10.55 -23.52
C ILE A 295 4.44 10.70 -24.96
N HIS A 296 5.36 11.01 -25.87
CA HIS A 296 5.13 10.98 -27.31
C HIS A 296 5.73 9.71 -27.88
N SER A 297 4.89 8.90 -28.50
CA SER A 297 5.29 7.64 -29.11
C SER A 297 5.25 7.74 -30.65
N HIS A 298 4.72 6.72 -31.32
CA HIS A 298 4.28 6.73 -32.71
C HIS A 298 3.59 8.05 -33.11
N LYS A 299 3.53 8.36 -34.41
CA LYS A 299 3.22 9.71 -34.95
C LYS A 299 2.01 10.46 -34.34
N LYS A 300 1.02 9.78 -33.75
CA LYS A 300 -0.16 10.42 -33.14
C LYS A 300 -0.52 9.88 -31.73
N LEU A 301 0.30 9.01 -31.15
CA LEU A 301 0.01 8.43 -29.84
C LEU A 301 0.71 9.25 -28.75
N VAL A 302 -0.08 10.06 -28.04
CA VAL A 302 0.37 10.91 -26.94
C VAL A 302 -0.39 10.52 -25.68
N LEU A 303 0.36 10.19 -24.63
CA LEU A 303 -0.19 9.80 -23.33
C LEU A 303 0.19 10.82 -22.26
N ASP A 304 -0.80 11.17 -21.45
CA ASP A 304 -0.70 12.14 -20.38
C ASP A 304 -0.81 11.45 -19.02
N TYR A 305 0.10 11.78 -18.12
CA TYR A 305 0.03 11.44 -16.70
C TYR A 305 -0.19 12.71 -15.89
N TYR A 306 -1.25 12.72 -15.09
CA TYR A 306 -1.61 13.82 -14.20
C TYR A 306 -1.34 13.43 -12.75
N GLU A 307 -1.06 14.42 -11.92
CA GLU A 307 -0.87 14.24 -10.49
C GLU A 307 -2.24 14.18 -9.78
N TYR A 308 -2.47 13.17 -8.93
CA TYR A 308 -3.72 13.01 -8.18
C TYR A 308 -3.65 13.65 -6.77
N GLU A 309 -4.63 14.53 -6.51
CA GLU A 309 -5.14 15.24 -5.31
C GLU A 309 -4.33 15.50 -4.01
N ASN A 310 -3.14 14.95 -3.76
CA ASN A 310 -2.33 15.34 -2.59
C ASN A 310 -1.23 16.35 -2.94
N TYR A 311 -1.65 17.43 -3.61
CA TYR A 311 -0.74 18.48 -4.06
C TYR A 311 -0.39 19.42 -2.91
N GLU A 312 0.77 19.19 -2.28
CA GLU A 312 1.44 20.14 -1.40
C GLU A 312 2.54 20.86 -2.19
N TYR A 313 2.46 22.19 -2.28
CA TYR A 313 3.48 22.99 -2.96
C TYR A 313 4.80 22.86 -2.20
N ALA A 314 5.71 22.04 -2.72
CA ALA A 314 7.03 21.87 -2.16
C ALA A 314 8.10 22.28 -3.18
N LEU A 315 9.11 23.00 -2.67
CA LEU A 315 10.27 23.45 -3.46
C LEU A 315 11.22 22.30 -3.81
N ASN A 316 11.09 21.16 -3.12
CA ASN A 316 11.82 19.93 -3.38
C ASN A 316 10.83 18.75 -3.34
N VAL A 317 10.53 18.19 -4.52
CA VAL A 317 9.59 17.07 -4.64
C VAL A 317 10.20 15.99 -5.50
N THR A 318 10.13 14.75 -5.00
CA THR A 318 10.46 13.56 -5.78
C THR A 318 9.18 12.90 -6.27
N TYR A 319 9.06 12.81 -7.58
CA TYR A 319 7.95 12.17 -8.27
C TYR A 319 8.28 10.71 -8.56
N LYS A 320 7.27 9.85 -8.33
CA LYS A 320 7.27 8.43 -8.67
C LYS A 320 6.09 8.19 -9.60
N VAL A 321 6.35 8.15 -10.90
CA VAL A 321 5.32 8.03 -11.93
C VAL A 321 5.19 6.56 -12.36
N PRO A 322 4.11 5.85 -11.98
CA PRO A 322 3.88 4.46 -12.38
C PRO A 322 3.65 4.32 -13.89
N LEU A 323 4.25 3.31 -14.50
CA LEU A 323 4.04 2.95 -15.91
C LEU A 323 3.01 1.83 -16.04
N HIS A 324 1.78 2.10 -15.59
CA HIS A 324 0.64 1.18 -15.60
C HIS A 324 -0.59 1.86 -16.22
N GLU A 325 -1.37 1.13 -17.02
CA GLU A 325 -2.43 1.69 -17.88
C GLU A 325 -3.53 2.43 -17.10
N SER A 326 -3.81 2.04 -15.85
CA SER A 326 -4.79 2.72 -14.99
C SER A 326 -4.47 4.18 -14.71
N GLU A 327 -3.19 4.56 -14.84
CA GLU A 327 -2.66 5.85 -14.42
C GLU A 327 -2.49 6.84 -15.59
N TRP A 328 -2.55 6.34 -16.82
CA TRP A 328 -2.29 7.14 -18.03
C TRP A 328 -3.57 7.37 -18.82
N LYS A 329 -3.66 8.55 -19.43
CA LYS A 329 -4.82 8.97 -20.23
C LYS A 329 -4.39 9.33 -21.64
N PHE A 330 -5.30 9.18 -22.59
CA PHE A 330 -5.12 9.76 -23.92
C PHE A 330 -5.10 11.29 -23.84
N HIS A 331 -4.18 11.91 -24.57
CA HIS A 331 -4.16 13.36 -24.72
C HIS A 331 -5.49 13.89 -25.28
N HIS A 332 -6.02 14.96 -24.68
CA HIS A 332 -7.32 15.60 -24.96
C HIS A 332 -8.60 14.80 -24.72
N ASN A 333 -8.54 13.48 -24.54
CA ASN A 333 -9.73 12.65 -24.38
C ASN A 333 -10.01 12.27 -22.91
N SER A 334 -9.06 12.49 -21.99
CA SER A 334 -9.14 12.14 -20.55
C SER A 334 -9.52 10.69 -20.22
N GLN A 335 -9.75 9.86 -21.23
CA GLN A 335 -10.03 8.44 -21.16
C GLN A 335 -8.75 7.71 -20.75
N THR A 336 -8.86 6.82 -19.77
CA THR A 336 -7.75 5.95 -19.37
C THR A 336 -7.37 5.03 -20.51
N VAL A 337 -6.08 4.76 -20.64
CA VAL A 337 -5.58 3.85 -21.67
C VAL A 337 -5.78 2.40 -21.23
N ASP A 338 -5.81 1.48 -22.19
CA ASP A 338 -5.71 0.06 -21.91
C ASP A 338 -4.25 -0.42 -21.96
N ARG A 339 -4.01 -1.65 -21.50
CA ARG A 339 -2.67 -2.26 -21.49
C ARG A 339 -2.03 -2.29 -22.87
N ALA A 340 -2.82 -2.59 -23.90
CA ALA A 340 -2.34 -2.68 -25.27
C ALA A 340 -1.83 -1.33 -25.77
N THR A 341 -2.57 -0.25 -25.50
CA THR A 341 -2.19 1.11 -25.84
C THR A 341 -0.93 1.55 -25.11
N LEU A 342 -0.83 1.31 -23.79
CA LEU A 342 0.37 1.70 -23.04
C LEU A 342 1.61 0.93 -23.54
N MET A 343 1.48 -0.38 -23.79
CA MET A 343 2.57 -1.18 -24.36
C MET A 343 2.97 -0.68 -25.75
N ALA A 344 2.01 -0.33 -26.60
CA ALA A 344 2.28 0.26 -27.91
C ALA A 344 2.97 1.64 -27.80
N ALA A 345 2.61 2.44 -26.79
CA ALA A 345 3.29 3.70 -26.51
C ALA A 345 4.75 3.48 -26.12
N LEU A 346 5.00 2.52 -25.22
CA LEU A 346 6.33 2.17 -24.73
C LEU A 346 7.21 1.50 -25.78
N GLN A 347 6.65 0.80 -26.77
CA GLN A 347 7.41 0.16 -27.85
C GLN A 347 8.25 1.14 -28.68
N ASN A 348 7.82 2.40 -28.78
CA ASN A 348 8.51 3.39 -29.61
C ASN A 348 8.39 4.79 -29.01
N VAL A 349 8.99 4.98 -27.84
CA VAL A 349 9.06 6.28 -27.19
C VAL A 349 9.95 7.22 -28.01
N ARG A 350 9.39 8.33 -28.49
CA ARG A 350 10.14 9.35 -29.23
C ARG A 350 10.60 10.47 -28.34
N HIS A 351 9.70 10.95 -27.48
CA HIS A 351 9.98 12.01 -26.52
C HIS A 351 9.25 11.73 -25.22
N ILE A 352 9.87 12.13 -24.12
CA ILE A 352 9.24 12.19 -22.80
C ILE A 352 9.44 13.60 -22.29
N PHE A 353 8.35 14.26 -21.94
CA PHE A 353 8.36 15.60 -21.37
C PHE A 353 7.96 15.52 -19.90
N VAL A 354 8.77 16.14 -19.04
CA VAL A 354 8.50 16.23 -17.60
C VAL A 354 8.31 17.69 -17.23
N ARG A 355 7.27 18.00 -16.46
CA ARG A 355 6.98 19.35 -16.00
C ARG A 355 8.14 19.86 -15.14
N ALA A 356 8.67 21.03 -15.48
CA ALA A 356 9.83 21.64 -14.85
C ALA A 356 9.45 22.71 -13.83
N SER A 357 8.31 23.37 -14.01
CA SER A 357 7.86 24.46 -13.14
C SER A 357 6.44 24.24 -12.64
N ALA A 358 6.27 24.56 -11.36
CA ALA A 358 4.96 24.71 -10.71
C ALA A 358 4.79 26.09 -10.06
N PHE A 359 5.79 26.96 -10.24
CA PHE A 359 5.86 28.32 -9.72
C PHE A 359 6.24 29.26 -10.87
N ALA A 360 5.79 30.51 -10.76
CA ALA A 360 6.03 31.63 -11.67
C ALA A 360 7.09 32.59 -11.13
#